data_AF-A0A6J6WXH7-F1
#
_entry.id   AF-A0A6J6WXH7-F1
#
_cell.length_a   1.000
_cell.length_b   1.000
_cell.length_c   1.000
_cell.angle_alpha   90.00
_cell.angle_beta   90.00
_cell.angle_gamma   90.00
#
_symmetry.space_group_name_H-M   'P 1'
#
loop_
_entity.id
_entity.type
_entity.pdbx_description
1 polymer ?
#
loop_
_entity_poly.entity_id
_entity_poly.type
_entity_poly.pdbx_seq_one_letter_code
_entity_poly.pdbx_strand_id
1 'polypeptide(L)'
;MRLKPRINEIYKAMIIVAIATLLIPAQSLVADDESPVLYVFPFSKVAVNYPRDHIDYPAVDVEGCYAHVLAPTEGTITQTRTIDKWVKELDAPGTRGGKTITLVGDDNVRYYFAHLGRVKVARGQRVSAGDWIGVMGSSGNARTTRCHTHLGISRVCPVVEAFLLQGEIWPQKYLNAWRKGEQISPTKELKKLVKQDPLGCTRSRADTRAALSQTSG
;
A
#
# COMPACT_ATOMS: atom_id res chain seq x y z
N MET A 1 84.51 58.94 33.13
CA MET A 1 83.10 58.73 33.49
C MET A 1 82.65 57.37 32.95
N ARG A 2 82.29 56.44 33.86
CA ARG A 2 81.39 55.24 33.76
C ARG A 2 81.50 54.28 32.54
N LEU A 3 81.95 53.03 32.74
CA LEU A 3 81.21 51.76 33.04
C LEU A 3 80.62 51.04 31.79
N LYS A 4 81.08 49.80 31.52
CA LYS A 4 80.38 48.72 30.76
C LYS A 4 79.15 48.21 31.58
N PRO A 5 78.16 47.40 31.11
CA PRO A 5 78.18 46.38 30.03
C PRO A 5 76.82 46.06 29.26
N ARG A 6 76.85 45.08 28.33
CA ARG A 6 75.90 43.94 28.05
C ARG A 6 74.40 44.12 27.65
N ILE A 7 73.99 43.26 26.68
CA ILE A 7 72.79 42.37 26.63
C ILE A 7 71.48 42.78 25.86
N ASN A 8 70.90 41.76 25.21
CA ASN A 8 69.51 41.48 24.72
C ASN A 8 69.13 41.86 23.27
N GLU A 9 68.89 40.88 22.37
CA GLU A 9 67.73 39.96 22.25
C GLU A 9 66.40 40.67 21.97
N ILE A 10 66.01 40.75 20.69
CA ILE A 10 64.61 40.96 20.27
C ILE A 10 64.32 40.13 19.01
N TYR A 11 63.90 38.89 19.25
CA TYR A 11 62.92 38.07 18.50
C TYR A 11 62.58 38.51 17.06
N LYS A 12 63.14 37.81 16.06
CA LYS A 12 62.55 37.72 14.72
C LYS A 12 61.29 36.85 14.83
N ALA A 13 60.12 37.49 14.93
CA ALA A 13 58.83 36.81 14.88
C ALA A 13 58.65 36.15 13.51
N MET A 14 58.86 34.83 13.44
CA MET A 14 58.41 34.01 12.32
C MET A 14 56.89 33.88 12.43
N ILE A 15 56.15 34.64 11.62
CA ILE A 15 54.71 34.47 11.45
C ILE A 15 54.52 33.24 10.56
N ILE A 16 54.37 32.07 11.18
CA ILE A 16 53.82 30.90 10.51
C ILE A 16 52.30 31.10 10.48
N VAL A 17 51.78 31.52 9.34
CA VAL A 17 50.33 31.50 9.09
C VAL A 17 49.93 30.03 8.89
N ALA A 18 49.50 29.38 9.96
CA ALA A 18 48.83 28.09 9.86
C ALA A 18 47.44 28.32 9.27
N ILE A 19 47.31 28.15 7.95
CA ILE A 19 46.00 28.06 7.29
C ILE A 19 45.39 26.73 7.74
N ALA A 20 44.60 26.75 8.81
CA ALA A 20 43.75 25.64 9.18
C ALA A 20 42.65 25.51 8.11
N THR A 21 42.87 24.65 7.12
CA THR A 21 41.82 24.21 6.22
C THR A 21 40.82 23.42 7.04
N LEU A 22 39.73 24.08 7.47
CA LEU A 22 38.54 23.38 7.96
C LEU A 22 37.97 22.57 6.80
N LEU A 23 38.36 21.29 6.73
CA LEU A 23 37.58 20.27 6.04
C LEU A 23 36.29 20.10 6.83
N ILE A 24 35.28 20.90 6.47
CA ILE A 24 33.90 20.63 6.87
C ILE A 24 33.53 19.34 6.14
N PRO A 25 33.27 18.21 6.83
CA PRO A 25 32.69 17.07 6.15
C PRO A 25 31.32 17.53 5.65
N ALA A 26 31.14 17.55 4.33
CA ALA A 26 29.81 17.63 3.74
C ALA A 26 29.10 16.34 4.14
N GLN A 27 28.42 16.34 5.29
CA GLN A 27 27.46 15.32 5.62
C GLN A 27 26.36 15.45 4.56
N SER A 28 26.37 14.52 3.61
CA SER A 28 25.27 14.32 2.69
C SER A 28 24.04 13.98 3.53
N LEU A 29 23.23 14.98 3.85
CA LEU A 29 21.86 14.78 4.27
C LEU A 29 21.06 14.38 3.04
N VAL A 30 21.32 13.17 2.51
CA VAL A 30 20.28 12.42 1.82
C VAL A 30 19.32 11.98 2.92
N ALA A 31 18.44 12.91 3.32
CA ALA A 31 17.17 12.50 3.87
C ALA A 31 16.46 11.78 2.71
N ASP A 32 16.12 10.52 2.90
CA ASP A 32 15.13 9.85 2.05
C ASP A 32 13.85 10.69 2.16
N ASP A 33 13.64 11.60 1.20
CA ASP A 33 12.46 12.45 1.06
C ASP A 33 11.29 11.63 0.52
N GLU A 34 11.00 10.49 1.15
CA GLU A 34 9.68 9.89 1.00
C GLU A 34 8.74 10.64 1.93
N SER A 35 7.96 11.53 1.34
CA SER A 35 6.81 12.17 1.98
C SER A 35 6.02 11.11 2.78
N PRO A 36 5.64 11.39 4.04
CA PRO A 36 5.04 10.38 4.89
C PRO A 36 3.74 9.87 4.27
N VAL A 37 3.70 8.57 3.95
CA VAL A 37 2.50 7.90 3.42
C VAL A 37 1.38 7.99 4.46
N LEU A 38 0.28 8.63 4.09
CA LEU A 38 -0.90 8.79 4.92
C LEU A 38 -1.87 7.61 4.74
N TYR A 39 -2.34 7.06 5.86
CA TYR A 39 -3.35 6.02 5.90
C TYR A 39 -4.65 6.48 6.56
N VAL A 40 -5.77 6.05 5.98
CA VAL A 40 -7.12 6.31 6.49
C VAL A 40 -7.95 5.03 6.53
N PHE A 41 -8.96 5.00 7.41
CA PHE A 41 -9.93 3.92 7.42
C PHE A 41 -10.77 3.94 6.12
N PRO A 42 -10.80 2.86 5.32
CA PRO A 42 -11.28 2.92 3.93
C PRO A 42 -12.80 2.89 3.77
N PHE A 43 -13.56 3.19 4.83
CA PHE A 43 -15.03 3.19 4.78
C PHE A 43 -15.64 4.36 5.55
N SER A 44 -16.69 4.94 5.01
CA SER A 44 -17.43 6.03 5.65
C SER A 44 -18.92 6.03 5.26
N LYS A 45 -19.65 7.05 5.70
CA LYS A 45 -21.10 7.30 5.47
C LYS A 45 -22.06 6.32 6.16
N VAL A 46 -21.73 5.02 6.18
CA VAL A 46 -22.50 3.97 6.88
C VAL A 46 -21.56 3.29 7.87
N ALA A 47 -22.07 2.94 9.06
CA ALA A 47 -21.30 2.17 10.02
C ALA A 47 -21.00 0.78 9.44
N VAL A 48 -19.73 0.35 9.53
CA VAL A 48 -19.29 -0.93 8.98
C VAL A 48 -18.78 -1.87 10.06
N ASN A 49 -19.06 -3.15 9.86
CA ASN A 49 -18.52 -4.28 10.62
C ASN A 49 -17.54 -5.06 9.73
N TYR A 50 -16.44 -5.53 10.29
CA TYR A 50 -15.39 -6.25 9.55
C TYR A 50 -14.90 -7.39 10.42
N PRO A 51 -15.66 -8.51 10.43
CA PRO A 51 -15.37 -9.64 11.29
C PRO A 51 -14.06 -10.33 10.86
N ARG A 52 -13.46 -11.09 11.78
CA ARG A 52 -12.16 -11.77 11.55
C ARG A 52 -12.30 -13.10 10.80
N ASP A 53 -13.52 -13.56 10.55
CA ASP A 53 -13.87 -14.89 10.06
C ASP A 53 -13.82 -14.99 8.52
N HIS A 54 -12.68 -14.62 7.94
CA HIS A 54 -12.40 -14.96 6.56
C HIS A 54 -11.50 -16.20 6.57
N ILE A 55 -12.07 -17.40 6.39
CA ILE A 55 -11.47 -18.66 6.91
C ILE A 55 -10.36 -19.22 6.01
N ASP A 56 -10.39 -18.94 4.70
CA ASP A 56 -9.59 -19.72 3.74
C ASP A 56 -8.33 -19.00 3.22
N TYR A 57 -8.27 -17.67 3.31
CA TYR A 57 -7.14 -16.87 2.84
C TYR A 57 -7.11 -15.45 3.45
N PRO A 58 -5.96 -14.74 3.44
CA PRO A 58 -5.85 -13.42 4.04
C PRO A 58 -6.67 -12.34 3.32
N ALA A 59 -7.81 -11.98 3.91
CA ALA A 59 -8.68 -10.92 3.43
C ALA A 59 -9.65 -10.47 4.53
N VAL A 60 -10.57 -9.57 4.20
CA VAL A 60 -11.75 -9.29 5.04
C VAL A 60 -12.95 -8.92 4.18
N ASP A 61 -14.12 -9.43 4.56
CA ASP A 61 -15.40 -9.00 4.00
C ASP A 61 -16.04 -7.97 4.93
N VAL A 62 -16.03 -6.72 4.50
CA VAL A 62 -16.55 -5.60 5.30
C VAL A 62 -18.04 -5.44 5.02
N GLU A 63 -18.86 -5.66 6.04
CA GLU A 63 -20.31 -5.49 6.03
C GLU A 63 -20.70 -4.04 6.29
N GLY A 64 -21.74 -3.54 5.63
CA GLY A 64 -22.25 -2.18 5.83
C GLY A 64 -22.73 -1.55 4.54
N CYS A 65 -23.73 -2.18 3.91
CA CYS A 65 -24.17 -1.86 2.56
C CYS A 65 -24.33 -0.35 2.32
N TYR A 66 -23.97 0.09 1.11
CA TYR A 66 -23.96 1.51 0.70
C TYR A 66 -22.91 2.39 1.39
N ALA A 67 -22.06 1.85 2.28
CA ALA A 67 -20.88 2.57 2.74
C ALA A 67 -20.07 3.11 1.56
N HIS A 68 -19.53 4.31 1.73
CA HIS A 68 -18.53 4.82 0.81
C HIS A 68 -17.25 4.01 1.00
N VAL A 69 -16.63 3.63 -0.11
CA VAL A 69 -15.31 3.02 -0.14
C VAL A 69 -14.32 4.13 -0.46
N LEU A 70 -13.33 4.30 0.42
CA LEU A 70 -12.30 5.34 0.33
C LEU A 70 -10.94 4.73 -0.02
N ALA A 71 -10.08 5.52 -0.68
CA ALA A 71 -8.68 5.12 -0.87
C ALA A 71 -7.98 5.09 0.51
N PRO A 72 -7.44 3.94 0.95
CA PRO A 72 -6.79 3.83 2.26
C PRO A 72 -5.48 4.60 2.33
N THR A 73 -4.84 4.85 1.21
CA THR A 73 -3.60 5.62 1.05
C THR A 73 -3.61 6.32 -0.31
N GLU A 74 -2.73 7.29 -0.51
CA GLU A 74 -2.48 7.82 -1.84
C GLU A 74 -1.83 6.78 -2.77
N GLY A 75 -2.11 6.90 -4.07
CA GLY A 75 -1.64 5.95 -5.06
C GLY A 75 -2.30 6.11 -6.42
N THR A 76 -2.16 5.07 -7.24
CA THR A 76 -2.73 5.02 -8.59
C THR A 76 -3.73 3.88 -8.72
N ILE A 77 -4.91 4.17 -9.27
CA ILE A 77 -5.91 3.17 -9.64
C ILE A 77 -5.40 2.39 -10.86
N THR A 78 -4.88 1.19 -10.66
CA THR A 78 -4.27 0.40 -11.74
C THR A 78 -5.29 -0.41 -12.54
N GLN A 79 -6.42 -0.78 -11.93
CA GLN A 79 -7.49 -1.51 -12.58
C GLN A 79 -8.86 -1.16 -12.01
N THR A 80 -9.87 -1.24 -12.86
CA THR A 80 -11.28 -1.09 -12.49
C THR A 80 -12.13 -2.08 -13.29
N ARG A 81 -13.20 -2.60 -12.68
CA ARG A 81 -14.29 -3.27 -13.39
C ARG A 81 -15.59 -2.56 -13.05
N THR A 82 -16.21 -1.94 -14.05
CA THR A 82 -17.45 -1.17 -13.88
C THR A 82 -18.69 -1.98 -14.26
N ILE A 83 -18.51 -3.05 -15.03
CA ILE A 83 -19.56 -3.97 -15.48
C ILE A 83 -19.45 -5.25 -14.68
N ASP A 84 -20.57 -5.69 -14.12
CA ASP A 84 -20.63 -6.96 -13.40
C ASP A 84 -21.00 -8.08 -14.38
N LYS A 85 -20.03 -8.92 -14.68
CA LYS A 85 -20.15 -10.02 -15.66
C LYS A 85 -20.40 -11.38 -15.01
N TRP A 86 -20.56 -11.44 -13.69
CA TRP A 86 -20.73 -12.71 -13.01
C TRP A 86 -22.10 -13.34 -13.33
N VAL A 87 -22.06 -14.64 -13.60
CA VAL A 87 -23.19 -15.50 -13.89
C VAL A 87 -23.10 -16.70 -12.94
N LYS A 88 -24.17 -16.97 -12.21
CA LYS A 88 -24.17 -17.94 -11.10
C LYS A 88 -23.88 -19.36 -11.57
N GLU A 89 -24.38 -19.71 -12.74
CA GLU A 89 -24.29 -21.06 -13.32
C GLU A 89 -22.87 -21.37 -13.80
N LEU A 90 -22.12 -20.35 -14.24
CA LEU A 90 -20.73 -20.51 -14.66
C LEU A 90 -19.75 -20.35 -13.49
N ASP A 91 -20.04 -19.41 -12.58
CA ASP A 91 -19.24 -19.08 -11.40
C ASP A 91 -17.72 -18.99 -11.66
N ALA A 92 -17.36 -18.42 -12.82
CA ALA A 92 -15.97 -18.32 -13.25
C ALA A 92 -15.16 -17.48 -12.25
N PRO A 93 -14.01 -17.98 -11.74
CA PRO A 93 -13.17 -17.29 -10.75
C PRO A 93 -12.84 -15.85 -11.14
N GLY A 94 -12.56 -15.64 -12.42
CA GLY A 94 -12.23 -14.33 -12.98
C GLY A 94 -13.38 -13.32 -12.97
N THR A 95 -14.61 -13.68 -12.61
CA THR A 95 -15.78 -12.77 -12.58
C THR A 95 -16.38 -12.59 -11.19
N ARG A 96 -16.05 -13.44 -10.22
CA ARG A 96 -16.64 -13.46 -8.87
C ARG A 96 -16.59 -12.11 -8.14
N GLY A 97 -15.52 -11.34 -8.32
CA GLY A 97 -15.38 -10.02 -7.69
C GLY A 97 -16.38 -8.96 -8.17
N GLY A 98 -17.14 -9.21 -9.25
CA GLY A 98 -18.14 -8.27 -9.76
C GLY A 98 -17.52 -6.95 -10.24
N LYS A 99 -17.99 -5.84 -9.67
CA LYS A 99 -17.39 -4.51 -9.87
C LYS A 99 -16.27 -4.29 -8.87
N THR A 100 -15.11 -3.87 -9.37
CA THR A 100 -13.87 -3.89 -8.60
C THR A 100 -13.03 -2.63 -8.81
N ILE A 101 -12.18 -2.34 -7.84
CA ILE A 101 -11.13 -1.33 -7.90
C ILE A 101 -9.83 -1.97 -7.38
N THR A 102 -8.74 -1.76 -8.10
CA THR A 102 -7.38 -2.08 -7.64
C THR A 102 -6.58 -0.78 -7.55
N LEU A 103 -6.21 -0.42 -6.32
CA LEU A 103 -5.30 0.68 -6.01
C LEU A 103 -3.91 0.10 -5.75
N VAL A 104 -2.87 0.68 -6.34
CA VAL A 104 -1.49 0.50 -5.90
C VAL A 104 -1.08 1.78 -5.20
N GLY A 105 -0.81 1.68 -3.90
CA GLY A 105 -0.32 2.78 -3.09
C GLY A 105 1.13 3.10 -3.40
N ASP A 106 1.54 4.32 -3.08
CA ASP A 106 2.96 4.71 -3.21
C ASP A 106 3.87 3.98 -2.23
N ASP A 107 3.28 3.38 -1.19
CA ASP A 107 3.91 2.40 -0.32
C ASP A 107 4.24 1.06 -0.99
N ASN A 108 3.97 0.94 -2.30
CA ASN A 108 4.11 -0.26 -3.13
C ASN A 108 3.26 -1.45 -2.64
N VAL A 109 2.13 -1.16 -1.97
CA VAL A 109 1.15 -2.15 -1.54
C VAL A 109 -0.07 -2.10 -2.46
N ARG A 110 -0.65 -3.26 -2.76
CA ARG A 110 -1.91 -3.36 -3.51
C ARG A 110 -3.09 -3.43 -2.55
N TYR A 111 -4.10 -2.62 -2.82
CA TYR A 111 -5.40 -2.62 -2.15
C TYR A 111 -6.48 -2.96 -3.18
N TYR A 112 -7.19 -4.07 -2.95
CA TYR A 112 -8.23 -4.54 -3.85
C TYR A 112 -9.60 -4.48 -3.16
N PHE A 113 -10.57 -3.89 -3.86
CA PHE A 113 -11.95 -3.77 -3.42
C PHE A 113 -12.86 -4.47 -4.42
N ALA A 114 -13.66 -5.42 -3.95
CA ALA A 114 -14.63 -6.14 -4.77
C ALA A 114 -16.08 -5.88 -4.34
N HIS A 115 -17.02 -6.47 -5.08
CA HIS A 115 -18.46 -6.45 -4.80
C HIS A 115 -19.08 -5.05 -4.76
N LEU A 116 -18.46 -4.07 -5.42
CA LEU A 116 -18.92 -2.69 -5.39
C LEU A 116 -20.28 -2.55 -6.07
N GLY A 117 -21.14 -1.69 -5.54
CA GLY A 117 -22.35 -1.24 -6.22
C GLY A 117 -22.03 -0.19 -7.28
N ARG A 118 -21.01 0.65 -7.02
CA ARG A 118 -20.54 1.70 -7.94
C ARG A 118 -19.04 1.89 -7.84
N VAL A 119 -18.40 2.05 -9.00
CA VAL A 119 -17.02 2.51 -9.14
C VAL A 119 -17.05 3.99 -9.50
N LYS A 120 -16.26 4.82 -8.82
CA LYS A 120 -16.25 6.29 -9.00
C LYS A 120 -14.95 6.84 -9.57
N VAL A 121 -14.00 5.95 -9.85
CA VAL A 121 -12.67 6.29 -10.35
C VAL A 121 -12.40 5.56 -11.66
N ALA A 122 -11.45 6.08 -12.43
CA ALA A 122 -10.99 5.47 -13.66
C ALA A 122 -9.62 4.80 -13.47
N ARG A 123 -9.31 3.82 -14.31
CA ARG A 123 -7.95 3.30 -14.44
C ARG A 123 -6.99 4.44 -14.84
N GLY A 124 -5.83 4.49 -14.20
CA GLY A 124 -4.81 5.51 -14.36
C GLY A 124 -5.02 6.75 -13.47
N GLN A 125 -6.15 6.85 -12.77
CA GLN A 125 -6.42 7.98 -11.89
C GLN A 125 -5.52 7.95 -10.65
N ARG A 126 -4.89 9.09 -10.36
CA ARG A 126 -4.23 9.37 -9.08
C ARG A 126 -5.29 9.67 -8.02
N VAL A 127 -5.10 9.12 -6.82
CA VAL A 127 -5.98 9.38 -5.67
C VAL A 127 -5.14 9.73 -4.45
N SER A 128 -5.71 10.54 -3.56
CA SER A 128 -5.20 10.82 -2.23
C SER A 128 -5.86 9.92 -1.19
N ALA A 129 -5.22 9.75 -0.03
CA ALA A 129 -5.83 9.03 1.09
C ALA A 129 -7.16 9.69 1.50
N GLY A 130 -8.23 8.92 1.55
CA GLY A 130 -9.58 9.40 1.88
C GLY A 130 -10.46 9.74 0.69
N ASP A 131 -9.92 9.75 -0.53
CA ASP A 131 -10.72 9.98 -1.74
C ASP A 131 -11.84 8.96 -1.86
N TRP A 132 -13.04 9.43 -2.23
CA TRP A 132 -14.20 8.57 -2.40
C TRP A 132 -14.17 7.82 -3.74
N ILE A 133 -13.65 6.59 -3.70
CA ILE A 133 -13.37 5.78 -4.89
C ILE A 133 -14.52 4.86 -5.33
N GLY A 134 -15.44 4.52 -4.43
CA GLY A 134 -16.52 3.59 -4.75
C GLY A 134 -17.65 3.55 -3.72
N VAL A 135 -18.67 2.73 -3.99
CA VAL A 135 -19.77 2.48 -3.07
C VAL A 135 -19.93 0.98 -2.90
N MET A 136 -20.00 0.51 -1.66
CA MET A 136 -20.24 -0.88 -1.31
C MET A 136 -21.58 -1.36 -1.89
N GLY A 137 -21.62 -2.62 -2.33
CA GLY A 137 -22.82 -3.24 -2.88
C GLY A 137 -22.76 -4.77 -2.81
N SER A 138 -23.42 -5.41 -3.78
CA SER A 138 -23.52 -6.88 -3.85
C SER A 138 -23.22 -7.38 -5.27
N SER A 139 -22.30 -6.75 -6.00
CA SER A 139 -21.96 -7.24 -7.34
C SER A 139 -21.12 -8.51 -7.30
N GLY A 140 -21.09 -9.27 -8.40
CA GLY A 140 -20.35 -10.53 -8.44
C GLY A 140 -21.09 -11.66 -7.70
N ASN A 141 -20.36 -12.60 -7.14
CA ASN A 141 -20.96 -13.69 -6.36
C ASN A 141 -21.52 -13.22 -5.01
N ALA A 142 -21.20 -12.00 -4.55
CA ALA A 142 -21.86 -11.38 -3.40
C ALA A 142 -23.37 -11.13 -3.60
N ARG A 143 -23.89 -11.27 -4.84
CA ARG A 143 -25.35 -11.25 -5.10
C ARG A 143 -26.11 -12.33 -4.33
N THR A 144 -25.44 -13.42 -3.96
CA THR A 144 -26.05 -14.56 -3.24
C THR A 144 -25.69 -14.60 -1.76
N THR A 145 -25.03 -13.57 -1.24
CA THR A 145 -24.64 -13.45 0.18
C THR A 145 -25.09 -12.10 0.75
N ARG A 146 -24.72 -11.79 2.00
CA ARG A 146 -24.97 -10.46 2.58
C ARG A 146 -24.11 -9.41 1.87
N CYS A 147 -24.64 -8.21 1.68
CA CYS A 147 -23.92 -7.08 1.06
C CYS A 147 -22.64 -6.74 1.83
N HIS A 148 -21.50 -6.73 1.13
CA HIS A 148 -20.18 -6.47 1.71
C HIS A 148 -19.21 -5.92 0.64
N THR A 149 -18.08 -5.38 1.08
CA THR A 149 -16.91 -5.18 0.22
C THR A 149 -15.80 -6.12 0.68
N HIS A 150 -15.35 -6.97 -0.23
CA HIS A 150 -14.13 -7.74 -0.05
C HIS A 150 -12.92 -6.80 -0.16
N LEU A 151 -12.06 -6.80 0.84
CA LEU A 151 -10.81 -6.05 0.89
C LEU A 151 -9.61 -7.00 0.98
N GLY A 152 -8.82 -7.03 -0.09
CA GLY A 152 -7.54 -7.74 -0.16
C GLY A 152 -6.35 -6.78 -0.07
N ILE A 153 -5.31 -7.17 0.69
CA ILE A 153 -4.02 -6.48 0.74
C ILE A 153 -2.94 -7.45 0.25
N SER A 154 -2.19 -7.09 -0.78
CA SER A 154 -1.20 -7.99 -1.39
C SER A 154 -0.03 -7.26 -2.06
N ARG A 155 0.95 -8.03 -2.54
CA ARG A 155 2.08 -7.52 -3.32
C ARG A 155 1.65 -6.99 -4.69
N VAL A 156 2.49 -6.15 -5.29
CA VAL A 156 2.38 -5.79 -6.71
C VAL A 156 3.09 -6.84 -7.57
N CYS A 157 2.44 -7.29 -8.64
CA CYS A 157 2.95 -8.25 -9.61
C CYS A 157 2.73 -7.71 -11.02
N PRO A 158 3.55 -8.09 -12.03
CA PRO A 158 3.41 -7.60 -13.40
C PRO A 158 2.05 -7.89 -14.02
N VAL A 159 1.42 -9.00 -13.63
CA VAL A 159 0.07 -9.38 -14.02
C VAL A 159 -0.80 -9.47 -12.77
N VAL A 160 -2.04 -9.00 -12.88
CA VAL A 160 -3.02 -9.07 -11.79
C VAL A 160 -3.84 -10.34 -11.96
N GLU A 161 -3.56 -11.31 -11.11
CA GLU A 161 -4.13 -12.66 -11.13
C GLU A 161 -5.21 -12.80 -10.05
N ALA A 162 -6.21 -13.68 -10.26
CA ALA A 162 -7.38 -13.75 -9.40
C ALA A 162 -7.04 -14.09 -7.93
N PHE A 163 -6.09 -15.00 -7.72
CA PHE A 163 -5.64 -15.40 -6.38
C PHE A 163 -4.78 -14.33 -5.69
N LEU A 164 -4.18 -13.39 -6.41
CA LEU A 164 -3.49 -12.24 -5.80
C LEU A 164 -4.50 -11.18 -5.31
N LEU A 165 -5.65 -11.09 -5.97
CA LEU A 165 -6.72 -10.16 -5.60
C LEU A 165 -7.43 -10.59 -4.31
N GLN A 166 -7.44 -11.89 -4.01
CA GLN A 166 -7.91 -12.42 -2.72
C GLN A 166 -7.17 -11.81 -1.53
N GLY A 167 -5.86 -11.57 -1.65
CA GLY A 167 -5.05 -10.98 -0.60
C GLY A 167 -3.99 -11.93 -0.04
N GLU A 168 -2.97 -11.35 0.59
CA GLU A 168 -1.83 -12.05 1.17
C GLU A 168 -1.55 -11.60 2.61
N ILE A 169 -2.12 -10.47 3.03
CA ILE A 169 -1.97 -9.87 4.37
C ILE A 169 -3.35 -9.75 5.00
N TRP A 170 -3.49 -10.18 6.26
CA TRP A 170 -4.73 -10.03 7.03
C TRP A 170 -5.00 -8.54 7.33
N PRO A 171 -6.09 -7.94 6.82
CA PRO A 171 -6.29 -6.49 6.94
C PRO A 171 -6.59 -6.02 8.38
N GLN A 172 -6.99 -6.90 9.30
CA GLN A 172 -7.54 -6.52 10.61
C GLN A 172 -6.65 -5.57 11.41
N LYS A 173 -5.33 -5.85 11.45
CA LYS A 173 -4.36 -5.03 12.18
C LYS A 173 -4.36 -3.58 11.66
N TYR A 174 -4.35 -3.44 10.34
CA TYR A 174 -4.32 -2.15 9.65
C TYR A 174 -5.65 -1.42 9.78
N LEU A 175 -6.77 -2.09 9.54
CA LEU A 175 -8.09 -1.51 9.70
C LEU A 175 -8.35 -1.00 11.13
N ASN A 176 -7.93 -1.76 12.15
CA ASN A 176 -8.07 -1.35 13.55
C ASN A 176 -7.26 -0.08 13.86
N ALA A 177 -6.04 0.02 13.34
CA ALA A 177 -5.15 1.16 13.55
C ALA A 177 -5.66 2.39 12.78
N TRP A 178 -5.96 2.24 11.49
CA TRP A 178 -6.45 3.33 10.65
C TRP A 178 -7.81 3.87 11.13
N ARG A 179 -8.68 3.01 11.70
CA ARG A 179 -9.93 3.44 12.35
C ARG A 179 -9.69 4.35 13.56
N LYS A 180 -8.55 4.23 14.23
CA LYS A 180 -8.12 5.09 15.34
C LYS A 180 -7.28 6.28 14.90
N GLY A 181 -7.03 6.43 13.59
CA GLY A 181 -6.13 7.45 13.03
C GLY A 181 -4.65 7.12 13.12
N GLU A 182 -4.27 5.92 13.55
CA GLU A 182 -2.87 5.50 13.66
C GLU A 182 -2.27 5.22 12.26
N GLN A 183 -1.01 5.61 12.06
CA GLN A 183 -0.33 5.59 10.76
C GLN A 183 0.59 4.38 10.61
N ILE A 184 0.03 3.16 10.62
CA ILE A 184 0.82 1.94 10.44
C ILE A 184 0.78 1.46 8.98
N SER A 185 1.97 1.15 8.44
CA SER A 185 2.13 0.70 7.06
C SER A 185 2.16 -0.83 6.92
N PRO A 186 1.49 -1.40 5.89
CA PRO A 186 1.64 -2.82 5.55
C PRO A 186 3.00 -3.22 4.99
N THR A 187 3.81 -2.26 4.55
CA THR A 187 5.04 -2.51 3.77
C THR A 187 6.05 -3.40 4.50
N LYS A 188 6.19 -3.28 5.83
CA LYS A 188 7.11 -4.16 6.59
C LYS A 188 6.66 -5.63 6.56
N GLU A 189 5.36 -5.86 6.70
CA GLU A 189 4.77 -7.21 6.64
C GLU A 189 4.86 -7.77 5.22
N LEU A 190 4.58 -6.92 4.22
CA LEU A 190 4.72 -7.28 2.82
C LEU A 190 6.16 -7.66 2.44
N LYS A 191 7.15 -6.86 2.85
CA LYS A 191 8.58 -7.16 2.61
C LYS A 191 8.99 -8.51 3.22
N LYS A 192 8.49 -8.83 4.42
CA LYS A 192 8.71 -10.14 5.05
C LYS A 192 8.07 -11.27 4.24
N LEU A 193 6.82 -11.08 3.81
CA LEU A 193 6.07 -12.05 3.02
C LEU A 193 6.76 -12.33 1.67
N VAL A 194 7.15 -11.29 0.94
CA VAL A 194 7.86 -11.43 -0.34
C VAL A 194 9.21 -12.15 -0.17
N LYS A 195 9.93 -11.89 0.92
CA LYS A 195 11.18 -12.60 1.24
C LYS A 195 10.95 -14.08 1.51
N GLN A 196 9.84 -14.43 2.18
CA GLN A 196 9.49 -15.81 2.50
C GLN A 196 8.94 -16.57 1.28
N ASP A 197 8.30 -15.86 0.36
CA ASP A 197 7.66 -16.43 -0.81
C ASP A 197 7.99 -15.63 -2.08
N PRO A 198 9.22 -15.71 -2.61
CA PRO A 198 9.64 -14.91 -3.77
C PRO A 198 8.89 -15.29 -5.06
N LEU A 199 8.30 -16.49 -5.14
CA LEU A 199 7.59 -17.00 -6.32
C LEU A 199 6.08 -16.72 -6.31
N GLY A 200 5.56 -15.97 -5.33
CA GLY A 200 4.12 -15.74 -5.16
C GLY A 200 3.41 -15.22 -6.42
N CYS A 201 4.03 -14.31 -7.18
CA CYS A 201 3.47 -13.84 -8.45
C CYS A 201 3.32 -14.96 -9.49
N THR A 202 4.33 -15.82 -9.62
CA THR A 202 4.33 -16.95 -10.56
C THR A 202 3.33 -18.02 -10.13
N ARG A 203 3.26 -18.33 -8.83
CA ARG A 203 2.29 -19.27 -8.26
C ARG A 203 0.86 -18.82 -8.52
N SER A 204 0.53 -17.57 -8.18
CA SER A 204 -0.82 -17.04 -8.40
C SER A 204 -1.27 -17.08 -9.87
N ARG A 205 -0.35 -16.86 -10.80
CA ARG A 205 -0.60 -17.01 -12.24
C ARG A 205 -0.88 -18.46 -12.64
N ALA A 206 -0.14 -19.42 -12.09
CA ALA A 206 -0.38 -20.83 -12.34
C ALA A 206 -1.75 -21.26 -11.79
N ASP A 207 -2.07 -20.86 -10.56
CA ASP A 207 -3.34 -21.18 -9.91
C ASP A 207 -4.53 -20.58 -10.68
N THR A 208 -4.41 -19.32 -11.12
CA THR A 208 -5.45 -18.65 -11.93
C THR A 208 -5.67 -19.38 -13.25
N ARG A 209 -4.61 -19.81 -13.93
CA ARG A 209 -4.73 -20.59 -15.18
C ARG A 209 -5.39 -21.95 -14.95
N ALA A 210 -4.98 -22.65 -13.89
CA ALA A 210 -5.56 -23.94 -13.54
C ALA A 210 -7.08 -23.81 -13.28
N ALA A 211 -7.49 -22.82 -12.49
CA ALA A 211 -8.90 -22.59 -12.16
C ALA A 211 -9.74 -22.21 -13.41
N LEU A 212 -9.17 -21.48 -14.37
CA LEU A 212 -9.85 -21.17 -15.63
C LEU A 212 -10.01 -22.41 -16.52
N SER A 213 -9.03 -23.32 -16.54
CA SER A 213 -9.10 -24.55 -17.35
C SER A 213 -10.16 -25.54 -16.87
N GLN A 214 -10.46 -25.54 -15.56
CA GLN A 214 -11.46 -26.43 -14.95
C GLN A 214 -12.92 -25.98 -15.19
N THR A 215 -13.14 -24.72 -15.59
CA THR A 215 -14.49 -24.18 -15.84
C THR A 215 -14.90 -24.23 -17.32
N SER A 216 -14.02 -24.75 -18.18
CA SER A 216 -14.22 -24.86 -19.63
C SER A 216 -14.40 -26.30 -20.14
N GLY A 217 -14.47 -27.29 -19.26
CA GLY A 217 -14.77 -28.69 -19.57
C GLY A 217 -16.09 -29.11 -18.97
#